data_AF-A0AAD5K0T3-F1
#
_entry.id   AF-A0AAD5K0T3-F1
#
_cell.length_a   1.000
_cell.length_b   1.000
_cell.length_c   1.000
_cell.angle_alpha   90.00
_cell.angle_beta   90.00
_cell.angle_gamma   90.00
#
_symmetry.space_group_name_H-M   'P 1'
#
loop_
_entity.id
_entity.type
_entity.pdbx_description
1 polymer ?
#
loop_
_entity_poly.entity_id
_entity_poly.type
_entity_poly.pdbx_seq_one_letter_code
_entity_poly.pdbx_strand_id
1 'polypeptide(L)' 'GGVSRFPYPKEVWAPSGGWWSQPKTWKSNTIVATIGMAVTIGALWNISAQKEQRYQEPKRWIPSMMWAKQYKDQSSQ' A
#
# COMPACT_ATOMS: atom_id res chain seq x y z
N GLY A 1 -7.30 25.15 -14.38
CA GLY A 1 -8.63 25.61 -13.94
C GLY A 1 -8.62 25.78 -12.43
N GLY A 2 -9.01 26.94 -11.94
CA GLY A 2 -9.15 27.21 -10.51
C GLY A 2 -10.15 28.34 -10.33
N VAL A 3 -11.30 28.04 -9.73
CA VAL A 3 -12.34 29.04 -9.42
C VAL A 3 -11.77 30.01 -8.39
N SER A 4 -12.13 31.30 -8.49
CA SER A 4 -11.70 32.33 -7.53
C SER A 4 -12.04 31.90 -6.10
N ARG A 5 -11.07 32.01 -5.18
CA ARG A 5 -11.26 31.65 -3.78
C ARG A 5 -12.19 32.68 -3.12
N PHE A 6 -13.17 32.21 -2.36
CA PHE A 6 -14.08 33.05 -1.57
C PHE A 6 -13.65 33.07 -0.10
N PRO A 7 -14.12 34.05 0.70
CA PRO A 7 -13.88 34.04 2.14
C PRO A 7 -14.45 32.78 2.79
N TYR A 8 -13.71 32.20 3.74
CA TYR A 8 -14.11 31.02 4.50
C TYR A 8 -13.57 31.13 5.93
N PRO A 9 -14.23 30.50 6.92
CA PRO A 9 -13.76 30.50 8.29
C PRO A 9 -12.48 29.66 8.40
N LYS A 10 -11.42 30.24 8.99
CA LYS A 10 -10.11 29.59 9.10
C LYS A 10 -9.96 28.76 10.36
N GLU A 11 -10.82 28.96 11.36
CA GLU A 11 -10.78 28.22 12.62
C GLU A 11 -11.43 26.83 12.51
N VAL A 12 -12.17 26.56 11.44
CA VAL A 12 -12.88 25.29 11.25
C VAL A 12 -11.90 24.24 10.70
N TRP A 13 -11.69 23.19 11.49
CA TRP A 13 -10.87 22.04 11.11
C TRP A 13 -11.73 20.84 10.71
N ALA A 14 -11.35 20.18 9.63
CA ALA A 14 -11.93 18.91 9.18
C ALA A 14 -10.82 17.91 8.84
N PRO A 15 -11.00 16.62 9.17
CA PRO A 15 -9.95 15.61 8.98
C PRO A 15 -9.57 15.38 7.51
N SER A 16 -10.51 15.57 6.57
CA SER A 16 -10.29 15.48 5.13
C SER A 16 -9.63 16.73 4.52
N GLY A 17 -9.42 17.78 5.31
CA GLY A 17 -9.09 19.12 4.83
C GLY A 17 -10.32 20.02 4.71
N GLY A 18 -10.09 21.34 4.76
CA GLY A 18 -11.11 22.38 4.57
C GLY A 18 -11.06 23.02 3.18
N TRP A 19 -11.61 24.23 3.06
CA TRP A 19 -11.68 24.97 1.81
C TRP A 19 -10.30 25.26 1.20
N TRP A 20 -10.12 24.89 -0.07
CA TRP A 20 -8.88 25.07 -0.85
C TRP A 20 -7.62 24.54 -0.16
N SER A 21 -7.73 23.39 0.50
CA SER A 21 -6.62 22.74 1.20
C SER A 21 -5.47 22.41 0.24
N GLN A 22 -4.41 23.21 0.29
CA GLN A 22 -3.16 22.98 -0.43
C GLN A 22 -1.99 23.19 0.53
N PRO A 23 -1.71 22.21 1.42
CA PRO A 23 -0.58 22.31 2.34
C PRO A 23 0.71 22.38 1.53
N LYS A 24 1.63 23.29 1.92
CA LYS A 24 2.92 23.47 1.23
C LYS A 24 3.75 22.18 1.20
N THR A 25 3.57 21.32 2.20
CA THR A 25 4.30 20.05 2.40
C THR A 25 3.52 18.80 1.97
N TRP A 26 2.50 18.93 1.12
CA TRP A 26 1.66 17.80 0.68
C TRP A 26 2.50 16.61 0.18
N LYS A 27 3.56 16.88 -0.59
CA LYS A 27 4.46 15.84 -1.15
C LYS A 27 5.10 14.99 -0.06
N SER A 28 5.70 15.63 0.95
CA SER A 28 6.36 14.92 2.04
C SER A 28 5.38 14.08 2.84
N ASN A 29 4.17 14.61 3.12
CA ASN A 29 3.15 13.86 3.84
C ASN A 29 2.68 12.63 3.06
N THR A 30 2.49 12.75 1.74
CA THR A 30 2.14 11.61 0.88
C THR A 30 3.25 10.58 0.81
N ILE A 31 4.52 11.01 0.77
CA ILE A 31 5.67 10.10 0.81
C ILE A 31 5.68 9.29 2.10
N VAL A 32 5.52 9.94 3.25
CA VAL A 32 5.48 9.24 4.55
C VAL A 32 4.33 8.24 4.62
N ALA A 33 3.13 8.64 4.19
CA ALA A 33 1.97 7.73 4.14
C ALA A 33 2.22 6.53 3.21
N THR A 34 2.84 6.76 2.06
CA THR A 34 3.13 5.71 1.07
C THR A 34 4.18 4.74 1.60
N ILE A 35 5.23 5.23 2.26
CA ILE A 35 6.26 4.39 2.89
C ILE A 35 5.63 3.53 3.99
N GLY A 36 4.83 4.12 4.87
CA GLY A 36 4.13 3.38 5.93
C GLY A 36 3.23 2.27 5.37
N MET A 37 2.49 2.57 4.31
CA MET A 37 1.64 1.60 3.61
C MET A 37 2.47 0.47 2.99
N ALA A 38 3.55 0.80 2.28
CA ALA A 38 4.41 -0.18 1.62
C ALA A 38 5.06 -1.15 2.62
N VAL A 39 5.54 -0.64 3.76
CA VAL A 39 6.11 -1.48 4.84
C VAL A 39 5.06 -2.45 5.38
N THR A 40 3.86 -1.95 5.67
CA THR A 40 2.78 -2.76 6.24
C THR A 40 2.33 -3.86 5.26
N ILE A 41 2.12 -3.50 3.99
CA ILE A 41 1.76 -4.46 2.94
C ILE A 41 2.89 -5.48 2.72
N GLY A 42 4.14 -5.04 2.69
CA GLY A 42 5.29 -5.91 2.53
C GLY A 42 5.43 -6.94 3.66
N ALA A 43 5.22 -6.52 4.90
CA ALA A 43 5.21 -7.42 6.05
C ALA A 43 4.06 -8.43 5.96
N LEU A 44 2.84 -7.96 5.66
CA LEU A 44 1.68 -8.81 5.51
C LEU A 44 1.84 -9.81 4.36
N TRP A 45 2.43 -9.38 3.24
CA TRP A 45 2.73 -10.25 2.10
C TRP A 45 3.73 -11.34 2.47
N ASN A 46 4.80 -11.01 3.18
CA ASN A 46 5.77 -12.01 3.65
C ASN A 46 5.12 -13.06 4.56
N ILE A 47 4.25 -12.64 5.48
CA ILE A 47 3.52 -13.56 6.36
C ILE A 47 2.54 -14.42 5.53
N SER A 48 1.81 -13.81 4.61
CA SER A 48 0.88 -14.50 3.73
C SER A 48 1.59 -15.57 2.88
N ALA A 49 2.71 -15.22 2.25
CA ALA A 49 3.50 -16.14 1.43
C ALA A 49 4.08 -17.31 2.23
N GLN A 50 4.44 -17.11 3.50
CA GLN A 50 4.92 -18.17 4.39
C GLN A 50 3.81 -19.10 4.86
N LYS A 51 2.60 -18.56 5.08
CA LYS A 51 1.42 -19.33 5.51
C LYS A 51 0.69 -20.00 4.37
N GLU A 52 0.97 -19.61 3.12
CA GLU A 52 0.37 -20.23 1.95
C GLU A 52 0.83 -21.69 1.81
N GLN A 53 -0.10 -22.62 2.00
CA GLN A 53 0.08 -24.05 1.74
C GLN A 53 -0.87 -24.52 0.64
N ARG A 54 -0.34 -25.22 -0.35
CA ARG A 54 -1.13 -25.85 -1.42
C ARG A 54 -1.03 -27.36 -1.29
N TYR A 55 -2.18 -28.03 -1.15
CA TYR A 55 -2.26 -29.48 -1.10
C TYR A 55 -2.19 -30.14 -2.48
N GLN A 56 -2.42 -29.36 -3.54
CA GLN A 56 -2.39 -29.80 -4.93
C GLN A 56 -1.51 -28.86 -5.73
N GLU A 57 -0.62 -29.43 -6.53
CA GLU A 57 0.24 -28.65 -7.40
C GLU A 57 -0.54 -28.07 -8.59
N PRO A 58 -0.22 -26.84 -9.02
CA PRO A 58 -0.85 -26.20 -10.15
C PRO A 58 -0.41 -26.89 -11.43
N LYS A 59 -1.39 -27.23 -12.27
CA LYS A 59 -1.17 -27.87 -13.58
C LYS A 59 -0.53 -26.95 -14.62
N ARG A 60 -0.44 -25.64 -14.33
CA ARG A 60 0.12 -24.60 -15.20
C ARG A 60 0.91 -23.61 -14.36
N TRP A 61 1.83 -22.89 -14.99
CA TRP A 61 2.60 -21.85 -14.30
C TRP A 61 1.69 -20.71 -13.81
N ILE A 62 1.87 -20.30 -12.55
CA ILE A 62 1.14 -19.21 -11.91
C ILE A 62 2.18 -18.30 -11.22
N PRO A 63 2.04 -16.97 -11.27
CA PRO A 63 3.02 -16.04 -10.70
C PRO A 63 3.35 -16.30 -9.23
N SER A 64 2.37 -16.78 -8.45
CA SER A 64 2.53 -17.08 -7.04
C SER A 64 3.45 -18.26 -6.73
N MET A 65 3.90 -19.00 -7.75
CA MET A 65 4.99 -19.96 -7.62
C MET A 65 6.33 -19.28 -7.30
N MET A 66 6.55 -18.02 -7.68
CA MET A 66 7.81 -17.30 -7.46
C MET A 66 8.10 -16.98 -5.98
N TRP A 67 7.06 -16.86 -5.15
CA TRP A 67 7.19 -16.47 -3.75
C TRP A 67 6.62 -17.48 -2.75
N ALA A 68 5.85 -18.47 -3.20
CA ALA A 68 5.34 -19.49 -2.31
C ALA A 68 6.46 -20.39 -1.76
N LYS A 69 6.39 -20.69 -0.47
CA LYS A 69 7.41 -21.46 0.26
C LYS A 69 7.67 -22.84 -0.36
N GLN A 70 6.62 -23.53 -0.78
CA GLN A 70 6.70 -24.91 -1.29
C GLN A 70 7.64 -25.07 -2.49
N TYR A 71 7.69 -24.08 -3.40
CA TYR A 71 8.57 -24.15 -4.58
C TYR A 71 10.01 -23.77 -4.26
N LYS A 72 10.22 -22.89 -3.29
CA LYS A 72 11.59 -22.55 -2.82
C LYS A 72 12.25 -23.75 -2.17
N ASP A 73 11.52 -24.46 -1.31
CA ASP A 73 12.04 -25.64 -0.60
C ASP A 73 12.33 -26.80 -1.57
N GLN A 74 11.47 -27.04 -2.57
CA GLN A 74 11.68 -28.07 -3.60
C GLN A 74 12.90 -27.78 -4.50
N SER A 75 13.18 -26.52 -4.85
CA SER A 75 14.37 -26.17 -5.65
C SER A 75 15.70 -26.29 -4.90
N SER A 76 15.65 -26.42 -3.57
CA SER A 76 16.82 -26.47 -2.69
C SER A 76 17.27 -27.91 -2.36
N GLN A 77 16.50 -28.91 -2.79
CA GLN A 77 16.81 -30.35 -2.69
C GLN A 77 17.41 -30.86 -4.00
#